data_AF-A0A661D778-F1
#
_entry.id   AF-A0A661D778-F1
#
_cell.length_a   1.000
_cell.length_b   1.000
_cell.length_c   1.000
_cell.angle_alpha   90.00
_cell.angle_beta   90.00
_cell.angle_gamma   90.00
#
_symmetry.space_group_name_H-M   'P 1'
#
loop_
_entity.id
_entity.type
_entity.pdbx_description
1 polymer ?
#
loop_
_entity_poly.entity_id
_entity_poly.type
_entity_poly.pdbx_seq_one_letter_code
_entity_poly.pdbx_strand_id
1 'polypeptide(L)' 'IIGADSRALSRSIRNRGKVDPIFIEQHEEINEVLNETIKDGDILLTLGAGNVGVIGAGIYDLYKTDK' A
#
# COMPACT_ATOMS: atom_id res chain seq x y z
N ILE A 1 -11.70 -9.21 -16.70
CA ILE A 1 -10.99 -8.95 -17.98
C ILE A 1 -9.56 -9.46 -17.81
N ILE A 2 -9.02 -10.19 -18.77
CA ILE A 2 -7.63 -10.71 -18.69
C ILE A 2 -6.67 -9.51 -18.58
N GLY A 3 -5.79 -9.53 -17.57
CA GLY A 3 -4.83 -8.45 -17.32
C GLY A 3 -5.40 -7.19 -16.65
N ALA A 4 -6.67 -7.20 -16.23
CA ALA A 4 -7.24 -6.15 -15.39
C ALA A 4 -7.16 -6.54 -13.91
N ASP A 5 -5.96 -6.86 -13.45
CA ASP A 5 -5.65 -7.19 -12.06
C ASP A 5 -4.49 -6.33 -11.54
N SER A 6 -4.33 -6.34 -10.22
CA SER A 6 -3.31 -5.55 -9.52
C SER A 6 -1.88 -5.94 -9.88
N ARG A 7 -1.61 -7.20 -10.28
CA ARG A 7 -0.28 -7.64 -10.70
C ARG A 7 0.08 -7.05 -12.07
N ALA A 8 -0.85 -7.08 -13.01
CA ALA A 8 -0.70 -6.47 -14.33
C ALA A 8 -0.52 -4.94 -14.23
N LEU A 9 -1.28 -4.28 -13.34
CA LEU A 9 -1.12 -2.86 -13.06
C LEU A 9 0.28 -2.55 -12.50
N SER A 10 0.72 -3.30 -11.48
CA SER A 10 2.04 -3.12 -10.86
C SER A 10 3.18 -3.30 -11.86
N ARG A 11 3.09 -4.32 -12.73
CA ARG A 11 4.06 -4.52 -13.83
C ARG A 11 4.08 -3.34 -14.80
N SER A 12 2.91 -2.81 -15.17
CA SER A 12 2.81 -1.69 -16.10
C SER A 12 3.39 -0.39 -15.52
N ILE A 13 3.15 -0.12 -14.23
CA ILE A 13 3.73 1.01 -13.50
C ILE A 13 5.26 0.87 -13.45
N ARG A 14 5.78 -0.30 -13.07
CA ARG A 14 7.22 -0.59 -13.04
C ARG A 14 7.89 -0.38 -14.38
N ASN A 15 7.27 -0.85 -15.46
CA ASN A 15 7.80 -0.70 -16.82
C ASN A 15 7.90 0.76 -17.26
N ARG A 16 7.14 1.68 -16.66
CA ARG A 16 7.25 3.12 -16.91
C ARG A 16 8.50 3.73 -16.27
N GLY A 17 9.17 3.02 -15.35
CA GLY A 17 10.49 3.36 -14.82
C GLY A 17 10.54 4.55 -13.87
N LYS A 18 9.40 5.03 -13.38
CA LYS A 18 9.32 6.17 -12.43
C LYS A 18 9.23 5.74 -10.98
N VAL A 19 8.61 4.59 -10.73
CA VAL A 19 8.42 4.03 -9.40
C VAL A 19 8.40 2.51 -9.52
N ASP A 20 8.89 1.83 -8.50
CA ASP A 20 8.83 0.39 -8.36
C ASP A 20 7.72 0.03 -7.34
N PRO A 21 6.51 -0.35 -7.80
CA PRO A 21 5.39 -0.60 -6.91
C PRO A 21 5.52 -1.94 -6.17
N ILE A 22 5.28 -1.92 -4.87
CA ILE A 22 5.18 -3.14 -4.06
C ILE A 22 3.76 -3.68 -4.19
N PHE A 23 3.63 -4.88 -4.77
CA PHE A 23 2.34 -5.58 -4.83
C PHE A 23 2.19 -6.42 -3.56
N ILE A 24 1.04 -6.26 -2.90
CA ILE A 24 0.68 -6.97 -1.68
C ILE A 24 -0.55 -7.83 -1.98
N GLU A 25 -0.49 -9.13 -1.68
CA GLU A 25 -1.59 -10.05 -1.94
C GLU A 25 -2.49 -10.21 -0.73
N GLN A 26 -1.91 -10.26 0.47
CA GLN A 26 -2.63 -10.42 1.72
C GLN A 26 -2.54 -9.13 2.54
N HIS A 27 -3.67 -8.65 3.04
CA HIS A 27 -3.73 -7.36 3.75
C HIS A 27 -2.88 -7.36 5.03
N GLU A 28 -2.64 -8.54 5.60
CA GLU A 28 -1.84 -8.78 6.79
C GLU A 28 -0.36 -8.40 6.58
N GLU A 29 0.13 -8.46 5.34
CA GLU A 29 1.52 -8.13 4.96
C GLU A 29 1.77 -6.61 4.92
N ILE A 30 0.72 -5.78 4.93
CA ILE A 30 0.83 -4.33 4.79
C ILE A 30 1.70 -3.71 5.87
N ASN A 31 1.60 -4.18 7.11
CA ASN A 31 2.33 -3.60 8.24
C ASN A 31 3.84 -3.82 8.12
N GLU A 32 4.25 -5.02 7.70
CA GLU A 32 5.66 -5.36 7.47
C GLU A 32 6.23 -4.47 6.36
N VAL A 33 5.52 -4.37 5.23
CA VAL A 33 5.93 -3.53 4.10
C VAL A 33 6.03 -2.06 4.50
N LEU A 34 5.07 -1.53 5.25
CA LEU A 34 5.13 -0.14 5.71
C LEU A 34 6.34 0.08 6.62
N ASN A 35 6.58 -0.78 7.61
CA ASN A 35 7.73 -0.66 8.51
C ASN A 35 9.08 -0.62 7.79
N GLU A 36 9.22 -1.31 6.66
CA GLU A 36 10.44 -1.30 5.86
C GLU A 36 10.58 -0.10 4.91
N THR A 37 9.47 0.60 4.62
CA THR A 37 9.42 1.60 3.55
C THR A 37 9.16 3.03 4.01
N ILE A 38 8.37 3.25 5.07
CA ILE A 38 8.06 4.60 5.53
C ILE A 38 9.26 5.23 6.23
N LYS A 39 9.38 6.55 6.11
CA LYS A 39 10.35 7.35 6.83
C LYS A 39 9.66 8.43 7.64
N ASP A 40 10.39 8.97 8.62
CA ASP A 40 9.93 10.14 9.37
C ASP A 40 9.61 11.30 8.42
N GLY A 41 8.49 11.97 8.67
CA GLY A 41 7.98 13.06 7.84
C GLY A 41 7.21 12.64 6.57
N ASP A 42 7.09 11.34 6.27
CA ASP A 42 6.28 10.88 5.14
C ASP A 42 4.78 11.10 5.38
N ILE A 43 4.05 11.33 4.28
CA ILE A 43 2.58 11.40 4.29
C ILE A 43 2.04 10.11 3.66
N LEU A 44 1.36 9.28 4.46
CA LEU A 44 0.67 8.09 3.98
C LEU A 44 -0.74 8.45 3.47
N LEU A 45 -1.01 8.11 2.21
CA LEU A 45 -2.33 8.27 1.59
C LEU A 45 -2.95 6.89 1.32
N THR A 46 -4.17 6.67 1.82
CA THR A 46 -4.96 5.47 1.53
C THR A 46 -6.02 5.81 0.49
N LEU A 47 -5.93 5.19 -0.70
CA LEU A 47 -6.70 5.60 -1.88
C LEU A 47 -7.52 4.44 -2.46
N GLY A 48 -8.77 4.72 -2.81
CA GLY A 48 -9.68 3.76 -3.42
C GLY A 48 -11.13 3.95 -2.93
N ALA A 49 -12.03 3.13 -3.46
CA ALA A 49 -13.46 3.16 -3.12
C ALA A 49 -13.96 1.84 -2.49
N GLY A 50 -13.06 0.91 -2.20
CA GLY A 50 -13.37 -0.39 -1.61
C GLY A 50 -13.10 -0.44 -0.11
N ASN A 51 -12.54 -1.57 0.36
CA ASN A 51 -12.16 -1.80 1.75
C ASN A 51 -11.00 -0.93 2.26
N VAL A 52 -10.44 -0.04 1.43
CA VAL A 52 -9.28 0.79 1.76
C VAL A 52 -9.50 1.70 2.98
N GLY A 53 -10.74 2.14 3.22
CA GLY A 53 -11.06 2.94 4.41
C GLY A 53 -10.91 2.13 5.71
N VAL A 54 -11.28 0.86 5.69
CA VAL A 54 -11.10 -0.06 6.83
C VAL A 54 -9.61 -0.36 7.04
N ILE A 55 -8.87 -0.61 5.96
CA ILE A 55 -7.41 -0.84 6.01
C ILE A 55 -6.70 0.40 6.58
N GLY A 56 -7.04 1.59 6.10
CA GLY A 56 -6.46 2.85 6.57
C GLY A 56 -6.73 3.12 8.05
N ALA A 57 -7.93 2.81 8.55
CA ALA A 57 -8.24 2.88 9.97
C ALA A 57 -7.37 1.90 10.79
N GLY A 58 -7.19 0.67 10.31
CA GLY A 58 -6.32 -0.32 10.95
C GLY A 58 -4.85 0.10 11.01
N ILE A 59 -4.33 0.68 9.93
CA ILE A 59 -2.97 1.24 9.91
C ILE A 59 -2.84 2.39 10.91
N TYR A 60 -3.81 3.32 10.92
CA TYR A 60 -3.82 4.43 11.86
C TYR A 60 -3.79 3.94 13.32
N ASP A 61 -4.58 2.91 13.65
CA ASP A 61 -4.62 2.36 14.99
C ASP A 61 -3.31 1.70 15.44
N LEU A 62 -2.51 1.19 14.50
CA LEU A 62 -1.19 0.61 14.80
C LEU A 62 -0.15 1.69 15.09
N TYR A 63 -0.10 2.75 14.27
CA TYR A 63 0.91 3.81 14.39
C TYR A 63 0.53 4.91 15.39
N LYS A 64 -0.73 5.01 15.84
CA LYS A 64 -1.12 6.00 16.87
C LYS A 64 -0.50 5.71 18.24
N THR A 65 0.06 4.52 18.47
CA THR A 65 0.46 4.04 19.80
C THR A 65 1.85 4.48 20.26
N ASP A 66 2.57 5.30 19.47
CA ASP A 66 3.81 5.97 19.92
C ASP A 66 3.56 7.34 20.58
N LYS A 67 2.43 7.49 21.29
CA LYS A 67 2.19 8.58 22.24
C LYS A 67 1.67 8.09 23.58
#